data_AF-A0A9D8J200-F1
#
_entry.id   AF-A0A9D8J200-F1
#
_cell.length_a   1.000
_cell.length_b   1.000
_cell.length_c   1.000
_cell.angle_alpha   90.00
_cell.angle_beta   90.00
_cell.angle_gamma   90.00
#
_symmetry.space_group_name_H-M   'P 1'
#
loop_
_entity.id
_entity.type
_entity.pdbx_description
1 polymer ?
#
loop_
_entity_poly.entity_id
_entity_poly.type
_entity_poly.pdbx_seq_one_letter_code
_entity_poly.pdbx_strand_id
1 'polypeptide(L)'
;MTASTHGWEFWIDRGGTFTDIVARTPDGTLQTRKLLSENPDHYADAALHGIASILHDTPGTDRQLVIDAVKMGTTVGTNALLERKGEPTLLVTNQGFGDVLRIGYQNRPDIFALDIRLSDRLYEAVIEVAGRIDAEGREIQPLNVSEVREALQRAHRSGLRSVAVVLMHAWRNPAHEAAIGRLAADIGFPYVALSHRTSPTIRLVSRGNTTVLDAYLSPVVRRHVDRFAAGLGTSLQRAGQREPCRLSFMQSHGGLTDAAGFGGKDSLLSGPAGGIIGAIESARQAGFEEIVSFDMGGTSTDVAHYAGTIERTEECDVAGIRVHLPLMAIHTIAAGGGSLLRFDGGRYRVGPESAGAHPGPVCYRRGGPLCVTDANVMVGKVHPDFFPRVFGPSGDQPLDRDSVRIAFAGLAAEIGEVTG
;
A
#
# COMPACT_ATOMS: atom_id res chain seq x y z
N MET A 1 -37.00 24.41 6.15
CA MET A 1 -35.91 23.40 6.19
C MET A 1 -35.01 23.69 5.00
N THR A 2 -33.88 24.35 5.24
CA THR A 2 -32.89 24.64 4.20
C THR A 2 -32.21 23.32 3.82
N ALA A 3 -32.58 22.76 2.67
CA ALA A 3 -31.87 21.62 2.11
C ALA A 3 -30.40 22.04 1.95
N SER A 4 -29.50 21.38 2.68
CA SER A 4 -28.07 21.59 2.53
C SER A 4 -27.69 21.18 1.11
N THR A 5 -27.20 22.13 0.33
CA THR A 5 -26.67 21.93 -1.03
C THR A 5 -25.32 21.23 -0.96
N HIS A 6 -25.29 19.97 -0.56
CA HIS A 6 -24.09 19.14 -0.58
C HIS A 6 -24.13 18.25 -1.82
N GLY A 7 -23.05 18.22 -2.59
CA GLY A 7 -22.86 17.23 -3.65
C GLY A 7 -22.58 15.85 -3.05
N TRP A 8 -22.36 14.88 -3.94
CA TRP A 8 -21.97 13.54 -3.58
C TRP A 8 -20.60 13.52 -2.89
N GLU A 9 -20.48 12.68 -1.86
CA GLU A 9 -19.20 12.35 -1.24
C GLU A 9 -18.95 10.85 -1.34
N PHE A 10 -17.72 10.47 -1.71
CA PHE A 10 -17.30 9.08 -1.79
C PHE A 10 -16.13 8.82 -0.84
N TRP A 11 -16.21 7.72 -0.09
CA TRP A 11 -15.12 7.14 0.67
C TRP A 11 -14.82 5.76 0.11
N ILE A 12 -13.57 5.54 -0.28
CA ILE A 12 -13.16 4.36 -1.01
C ILE A 12 -11.99 3.73 -0.26
N ASP A 13 -12.09 2.45 0.05
CA ASP A 13 -10.95 1.66 0.48
C ASP A 13 -10.63 0.62 -0.58
N ARG A 14 -9.46 0.77 -1.22
CA ARG A 14 -8.95 -0.19 -2.19
C ARG A 14 -8.01 -1.17 -1.50
N GLY A 15 -8.58 -2.26 -1.01
CA GLY A 15 -7.85 -3.41 -0.49
C GLY A 15 -7.27 -4.30 -1.60
N GLY A 16 -6.58 -5.37 -1.20
CA GLY A 16 -6.00 -6.35 -2.13
C GLY A 16 -7.05 -7.24 -2.82
N THR A 17 -8.14 -7.58 -2.14
CA THR A 17 -9.19 -8.48 -2.68
C THR A 17 -10.42 -7.72 -3.16
N PHE A 18 -10.93 -6.80 -2.33
CA PHE A 18 -12.12 -6.01 -2.62
C PHE A 18 -11.82 -4.52 -2.52
N THR A 19 -12.54 -3.76 -3.32
CA THR A 19 -12.69 -2.31 -3.20
C THR A 19 -14.04 -2.04 -2.58
N ASP A 20 -14.03 -1.40 -1.41
CA ASP A 20 -15.21 -1.00 -0.67
C ASP A 20 -15.49 0.48 -0.92
N ILE A 21 -16.73 0.81 -1.24
CA ILE A 21 -17.16 2.18 -1.55
C ILE A 21 -18.36 2.50 -0.69
N VAL A 22 -18.25 3.59 0.06
CA VAL A 22 -19.36 4.25 0.72
C VAL A 22 -19.60 5.57 0.00
N ALA A 23 -20.83 5.81 -0.42
CA ALA A 23 -21.25 7.06 -1.03
C ALA A 23 -22.32 7.72 -0.17
N ARG A 24 -22.23 9.04 0.02
CA ARG A 24 -23.31 9.85 0.56
C ARG A 24 -23.92 10.66 -0.57
N THR A 25 -25.22 10.49 -0.76
CA THR A 25 -26.01 11.25 -1.72
C THR A 25 -26.20 12.70 -1.24
N PRO A 26 -26.64 13.63 -2.11
CA PRO A 26 -26.95 15.02 -1.73
C PRO A 26 -27.99 15.17 -0.61
N ASP A 27 -28.96 14.25 -0.53
CA ASP A 27 -29.98 14.18 0.52
C ASP A 27 -29.47 13.52 1.83
N GLY A 28 -28.21 13.05 1.85
CA GLY A 28 -27.57 12.47 3.02
C GLY A 28 -27.72 10.95 3.14
N THR A 29 -28.40 10.29 2.20
CA THR A 29 -28.55 8.84 2.17
C THR A 29 -27.22 8.15 1.88
N LEU A 30 -26.91 7.09 2.63
CA LEU A 30 -25.71 6.29 2.42
C LEU A 30 -25.98 5.12 1.48
N GLN A 31 -25.08 4.91 0.54
CA GLN A 31 -25.06 3.74 -0.34
C GLN A 31 -23.69 3.05 -0.26
N THR A 32 -23.69 1.74 -0.42
CA THR A 32 -22.47 0.94 -0.38
C THR A 32 -22.34 0.06 -1.61
N ARG A 33 -21.10 -0.10 -2.10
CA ARG A 33 -20.74 -1.08 -3.13
C ARG A 33 -19.46 -1.80 -2.74
N LYS A 34 -19.41 -3.10 -3.03
CA LYS A 34 -18.23 -3.95 -2.85
C LYS A 34 -17.92 -4.62 -4.18
N LEU A 35 -16.73 -4.37 -4.71
CA LEU A 35 -16.27 -4.84 -6.01
C LEU A 35 -14.95 -5.59 -5.84
N LEU A 36 -14.63 -6.51 -6.74
CA LEU A 36 -13.29 -7.11 -6.77
C LEU A 36 -12.25 -6.03 -7.11
N SER A 37 -11.15 -5.96 -6.38
CA SER A 37 -10.10 -4.95 -6.61
C SER A 37 -9.42 -5.12 -7.97
N GLU A 38 -9.40 -6.34 -8.48
CA GLU A 38 -8.90 -6.69 -9.82
C GLU A 38 -9.93 -7.57 -10.55
N ASN A 39 -10.46 -7.03 -11.65
CA ASN A 39 -11.40 -7.73 -12.50
C ASN A 39 -11.31 -7.25 -13.97
N PRO A 40 -10.21 -7.58 -14.67
CA PRO A 40 -9.89 -6.99 -15.98
C PRO A 40 -10.94 -7.27 -17.06
N ASP A 41 -11.71 -8.36 -16.92
CA ASP A 41 -12.77 -8.74 -17.85
C ASP A 41 -13.99 -7.79 -17.80
N HIS A 42 -14.16 -7.06 -16.70
CA HIS A 42 -15.34 -6.21 -16.46
C HIS A 42 -15.01 -4.72 -16.32
N TYR A 43 -13.88 -4.38 -15.71
CA TYR A 43 -13.48 -2.99 -15.52
C TYR A 43 -11.98 -2.83 -15.36
N ALA A 44 -11.46 -1.69 -15.85
CA ALA A 44 -10.06 -1.33 -15.70
C ALA A 44 -9.70 -0.85 -14.29
N ASP A 45 -10.66 -0.24 -13.58
CA ASP A 45 -10.47 0.26 -12.21
C ASP A 45 -11.77 0.14 -11.40
N ALA A 46 -11.72 -0.59 -10.29
CA ALA A 46 -12.87 -0.88 -9.45
C ALA A 46 -13.48 0.37 -8.80
N ALA A 47 -12.65 1.34 -8.40
CA ALA A 47 -13.11 2.55 -7.74
C ALA A 47 -13.86 3.45 -8.72
N LEU A 48 -13.33 3.66 -9.92
CA LEU A 48 -14.01 4.44 -10.97
C LEU A 48 -15.30 3.77 -11.44
N HIS A 49 -15.27 2.45 -11.65
CA HIS A 49 -16.46 1.69 -12.01
C HIS A 49 -17.53 1.78 -10.93
N GLY A 50 -17.14 1.64 -9.66
CA GLY A 50 -18.05 1.75 -8.53
C GLY A 50 -18.70 3.11 -8.41
N ILE A 51 -17.94 4.21 -8.51
CA ILE A 51 -18.49 5.57 -8.55
C ILE A 51 -19.54 5.68 -9.68
N ALA A 52 -19.19 5.26 -10.90
CA ALA A 52 -20.08 5.34 -12.05
C ALA A 52 -21.36 4.51 -11.86
N SER A 53 -21.24 3.30 -11.32
CA SER A 53 -22.38 2.41 -11.04
C SER A 53 -23.35 3.01 -10.03
N ILE A 54 -22.85 3.59 -8.92
CA ILE A 54 -23.68 4.21 -7.89
C ILE A 54 -24.46 5.40 -8.46
N LEU A 55 -23.78 6.24 -9.26
CA LEU A 55 -24.41 7.40 -9.89
C LEU A 55 -25.48 7.00 -10.92
N HIS A 56 -25.24 5.91 -11.66
CA HIS A 56 -26.19 5.39 -12.65
C HIS A 56 -27.42 4.71 -12.00
N ASP A 57 -27.20 3.91 -10.97
CA ASP A 57 -28.24 3.14 -10.30
C ASP A 57 -29.18 4.00 -9.43
N THR A 58 -28.76 5.23 -9.08
CA THR A 58 -29.54 6.13 -8.24
C THR A 58 -30.58 6.90 -9.07
N PRO A 59 -31.90 6.70 -8.85
CA PRO A 59 -32.93 7.38 -9.62
C PRO A 59 -32.90 8.90 -9.41
N GLY A 60 -33.09 9.67 -10.49
CA GLY A 60 -33.20 11.14 -10.41
C GLY A 60 -31.87 11.90 -10.37
N THR A 61 -30.74 11.22 -10.61
CA THR A 61 -29.39 11.84 -10.65
C THR A 61 -29.18 12.82 -11.80
N ASP A 62 -30.02 12.82 -12.84
CA ASP A 62 -29.98 13.77 -13.98
C ASP A 62 -29.95 15.25 -13.59
N ARG A 63 -30.30 15.61 -12.34
CA ARG A 63 -30.39 17.00 -11.90
C ARG A 63 -29.26 17.49 -10.98
N GLN A 64 -28.46 16.62 -10.35
CA GLN A 64 -27.36 17.02 -9.45
C GLN A 64 -26.22 15.97 -9.40
N LEU A 65 -25.49 15.79 -10.50
CA LEU A 65 -24.26 14.97 -10.59
C LEU A 65 -23.01 15.70 -10.07
N VAL A 66 -23.15 16.55 -9.05
CA VAL A 66 -21.99 17.23 -8.47
C VAL A 66 -21.35 16.31 -7.44
N ILE A 67 -20.12 15.88 -7.69
CA ILE A 67 -19.27 15.21 -6.70
C ILE A 67 -18.42 16.27 -6.02
N ASP A 68 -18.62 16.43 -4.71
CA ASP A 68 -17.90 17.39 -3.87
C ASP A 68 -16.54 16.84 -3.46
N ALA A 69 -16.49 15.57 -3.07
CA ALA A 69 -15.29 14.96 -2.53
C ALA A 69 -15.19 13.45 -2.81
N VAL A 70 -13.96 13.01 -3.07
CA VAL A 70 -13.56 11.61 -3.09
C VAL A 70 -12.38 11.43 -2.15
N LYS A 71 -12.53 10.55 -1.15
CA LYS A 71 -11.50 10.20 -0.17
C LYS A 71 -11.12 8.74 -0.38
N MET A 72 -9.83 8.46 -0.54
CA MET A 72 -9.36 7.12 -0.93
C MET A 72 -8.24 6.60 -0.02
N GLY A 73 -8.46 5.43 0.56
CA GLY A 73 -7.40 4.56 1.07
C GLY A 73 -6.95 3.58 -0.01
N THR A 74 -5.66 3.26 -0.07
CA THR A 74 -5.13 2.33 -1.07
C THR A 74 -3.96 1.50 -0.54
N THR A 75 -3.98 0.21 -0.85
CA THR A 75 -2.92 -0.73 -0.47
C THR A 75 -1.80 -0.86 -1.52
N VAL A 76 -1.83 -0.06 -2.59
CA VAL A 76 -0.88 -0.14 -3.72
C VAL A 76 0.58 -0.03 -3.27
N GLY A 77 0.91 0.89 -2.34
CA GLY A 77 2.26 1.05 -1.83
C GLY A 77 2.74 -0.16 -1.03
N THR A 78 1.91 -0.65 -0.11
CA THR A 78 2.21 -1.84 0.71
C THR A 78 2.38 -3.08 -0.16
N ASN A 79 1.49 -3.32 -1.13
CA ASN A 79 1.57 -4.48 -2.02
C ASN A 79 2.80 -4.42 -2.93
N ALA A 80 3.11 -3.26 -3.51
CA ALA A 80 4.31 -3.09 -4.33
C ALA A 80 5.60 -3.37 -3.53
N LEU A 81 5.63 -3.02 -2.24
CA LEU A 81 6.74 -3.35 -1.35
C LEU A 81 6.84 -4.87 -1.09
N LEU A 82 5.73 -5.50 -0.71
CA LEU A 82 5.67 -6.94 -0.39
C LEU A 82 6.03 -7.80 -1.61
N GLU A 83 5.52 -7.46 -2.79
CA GLU A 83 5.76 -8.17 -4.04
C GLU A 83 7.10 -7.81 -4.72
N ARG A 84 7.87 -6.88 -4.14
CA ARG A 84 9.11 -6.34 -4.73
C ARG A 84 8.90 -5.80 -6.15
N LYS A 85 7.79 -5.06 -6.36
CA LYS A 85 7.42 -4.42 -7.64
C LYS A 85 7.47 -2.88 -7.57
N GLY A 86 8.55 -2.34 -7.01
CA GLY A 86 8.81 -0.89 -7.02
C GLY A 86 9.65 -0.45 -8.20
N GLU A 87 10.02 0.83 -8.19
CA GLU A 87 10.87 1.41 -9.23
C GLU A 87 12.35 1.09 -8.95
N PRO A 88 13.11 0.58 -9.94
CA PRO A 88 14.57 0.46 -9.87
C PRO A 88 15.23 1.74 -9.37
N THR A 89 15.83 1.67 -8.19
CA THR A 89 16.31 2.85 -7.46
C THR A 89 17.83 2.88 -7.35
N LEU A 90 18.39 4.05 -7.64
CA LEU A 90 19.79 4.39 -7.43
C LEU A 90 19.99 4.96 -6.02
N LEU A 91 20.94 4.42 -5.26
CA LEU A 91 21.39 5.03 -4.01
C LEU A 91 22.61 5.92 -4.27
N VAL A 92 22.55 7.18 -3.86
CA VAL A 92 23.72 8.07 -3.82
C VAL A 92 24.10 8.30 -2.36
N THR A 93 25.31 7.96 -1.98
CA THR A 93 25.81 8.14 -0.61
C THR A 93 27.26 8.62 -0.62
N ASN A 94 27.81 8.98 0.55
CA ASN A 94 29.20 9.42 0.59
C ASN A 94 30.17 8.25 0.36
N GLN A 95 31.36 8.55 -0.13
CA GLN A 95 32.45 7.58 -0.25
C GLN A 95 32.78 6.87 1.07
N GLY A 96 32.96 5.55 1.01
CA GLY A 96 33.16 4.66 2.16
C GLY A 96 31.87 4.19 2.84
N PHE A 97 30.70 4.58 2.34
CA PHE A 97 29.39 4.23 2.91
C PHE A 97 28.51 3.43 1.94
N GLY A 98 29.04 2.97 0.81
CA GLY A 98 28.26 2.30 -0.23
C GLY A 98 27.48 1.06 0.24
N ASP A 99 27.98 0.36 1.26
CA ASP A 99 27.33 -0.81 1.84
C ASP A 99 26.58 -0.54 3.15
N VAL A 100 26.50 0.72 3.60
CA VAL A 100 25.98 1.05 4.95
C VAL A 100 24.54 0.55 5.17
N LEU A 101 23.68 0.65 4.16
CA LEU A 101 22.30 0.18 4.25
C LEU A 101 22.18 -1.35 4.16
N ARG A 102 23.13 -2.04 3.50
CA ARG A 102 23.19 -3.51 3.52
C ARG A 102 23.69 -4.03 4.86
N ILE A 103 24.68 -3.37 5.44
CA ILE A 103 25.22 -3.73 6.76
C ILE A 103 24.15 -3.50 7.84
N GLY A 104 23.39 -2.42 7.71
CA GLY A 104 22.30 -2.10 8.63
C GLY A 104 22.80 -1.92 10.05
N TYR A 105 22.17 -2.62 11.00
CA TYR A 105 22.53 -2.62 12.41
C TYR A 105 23.27 -3.88 12.87
N GLN A 106 23.61 -4.78 11.93
CA GLN A 106 24.23 -6.09 12.22
C GLN A 106 23.43 -6.97 13.20
N ASN A 107 22.14 -6.66 13.40
CA ASN A 107 21.25 -7.47 14.22
C ASN A 107 20.93 -8.78 13.50
N ARG A 108 21.00 -9.91 14.22
CA ARG A 108 20.61 -11.22 13.69
C ARG A 108 19.14 -11.49 14.05
N PRO A 109 18.23 -11.58 13.06
CA PRO A 109 16.82 -11.86 13.33
C PRO A 109 16.63 -13.24 13.98
N ASP A 110 17.38 -14.23 13.49
CA ASP A 110 17.55 -15.53 14.10
C ASP A 110 19.01 -15.68 14.54
N ILE A 111 19.21 -15.59 15.87
CA ILE A 111 20.54 -15.60 16.48
C ILE A 111 21.25 -16.97 16.31
N PHE A 112 20.50 -18.04 16.09
CA PHE A 112 21.01 -19.41 15.99
C PHE A 112 21.03 -19.96 14.56
N ALA A 113 20.48 -19.24 13.58
CA ALA A 113 20.57 -19.64 12.18
C ALA A 113 22.03 -19.91 11.76
N LEU A 114 22.33 -21.09 11.21
CA LEU A 114 23.68 -21.37 10.69
C LEU A 114 23.91 -20.72 9.32
N ASP A 115 22.84 -20.53 8.55
CA ASP A 115 22.84 -19.86 7.24
C ASP A 115 22.10 -18.52 7.35
N ILE A 116 22.87 -17.41 7.43
CA ILE A 116 22.30 -16.06 7.55
C ILE A 116 21.81 -15.60 6.18
N ARG A 117 20.49 -15.46 6.05
CA ARG A 117 19.86 -14.81 4.90
C ARG A 117 19.65 -13.33 5.21
N LEU A 118 20.36 -12.47 4.47
CA LEU A 118 20.15 -11.03 4.52
C LEU A 118 18.88 -10.67 3.75
N SER A 119 18.15 -9.65 4.24
CA SER A 119 17.03 -9.06 3.49
C SER A 119 17.50 -8.51 2.14
N ASP A 120 16.63 -8.63 1.14
CA ASP A 120 16.87 -8.05 -0.18
C ASP A 120 16.94 -6.51 -0.11
N ARG A 121 17.77 -5.94 -0.99
CA ARG A 121 17.92 -4.48 -1.15
C ARG A 121 16.78 -3.91 -1.99
N LEU A 122 16.35 -2.68 -1.67
CA LEU A 122 15.40 -1.92 -2.51
C LEU A 122 16.07 -1.05 -3.58
N TYR A 123 17.40 -1.10 -3.68
CA TYR A 123 18.18 -0.33 -4.63
C TYR A 123 19.04 -1.28 -5.48
N GLU A 124 19.22 -0.93 -6.76
CA GLU A 124 19.94 -1.76 -7.72
C GLU A 124 21.41 -1.36 -7.84
N ALA A 125 21.70 -0.07 -7.69
CA ALA A 125 23.04 0.48 -7.85
C ALA A 125 23.36 1.51 -6.77
N VAL A 126 24.66 1.69 -6.51
CA VAL A 126 25.17 2.68 -5.56
C VAL A 126 26.19 3.57 -6.24
N ILE A 127 26.07 4.88 -6.03
CA ILE A 127 27.11 5.86 -6.33
C ILE A 127 27.65 6.39 -5.01
N GLU A 128 28.96 6.28 -4.87
CA GLU A 128 29.70 6.90 -3.78
C GLU A 128 30.27 8.25 -4.25
N VAL A 129 29.96 9.32 -3.52
CA VAL A 129 30.39 10.67 -3.86
C VAL A 129 31.39 11.21 -2.85
N ALA A 130 32.42 11.89 -3.36
CA ALA A 130 33.29 12.72 -2.53
C ALA A 130 32.50 13.92 -2.00
N GLY A 131 32.83 14.39 -0.80
CA GLY A 131 32.10 15.45 -0.11
C GLY A 131 31.64 15.00 1.26
N ARG A 132 31.85 15.84 2.27
CA ARG A 132 31.60 15.49 3.66
C ARG A 132 31.26 16.70 4.51
N ILE A 133 30.19 16.54 5.28
CA ILE A 133 29.76 17.44 6.34
C ILE A 133 30.06 16.75 7.68
N ASP A 134 30.56 17.50 8.67
CA ASP A 134 30.78 17.00 10.04
C ASP A 134 29.51 17.05 10.92
N ALA A 135 29.63 16.63 12.18
CA ALA A 135 28.49 16.60 13.11
C ALA A 135 27.96 18.00 13.48
N GLU A 136 28.81 19.03 13.40
CA GLU A 136 28.44 20.43 13.65
C GLU A 136 27.77 21.08 12.43
N GLY A 137 27.80 20.42 11.27
CA GLY A 137 27.23 20.91 10.02
C GLY A 137 28.22 21.67 9.14
N ARG A 138 29.52 21.65 9.45
CA ARG A 138 30.58 22.29 8.67
C ARG A 138 31.00 21.38 7.52
N GLU A 139 31.28 21.99 6.37
CA GLU A 139 31.87 21.28 5.24
C GLU A 139 33.36 21.02 5.52
N ILE A 140 33.74 19.75 5.56
CA ILE A 140 35.14 19.31 5.74
C ILE A 140 35.75 18.76 4.45
N GLN A 141 34.91 18.42 3.47
CA GLN A 141 35.33 18.09 2.12
C GLN A 141 34.26 18.59 1.14
N PRO A 142 34.63 19.36 0.09
CA PRO A 142 33.66 19.85 -0.88
C PRO A 142 33.11 18.73 -1.76
N LEU A 143 31.88 18.91 -2.22
CA LEU A 143 31.25 18.02 -3.21
C LEU A 143 31.92 18.21 -4.58
N ASN A 144 32.35 17.11 -5.22
CA ASN A 144 32.81 17.16 -6.61
C ASN A 144 31.63 17.11 -7.58
N VAL A 145 31.09 18.27 -7.92
CA VAL A 145 29.90 18.42 -8.78
C VAL A 145 30.05 17.74 -10.14
N SER A 146 31.24 17.80 -10.75
CA SER A 146 31.50 17.22 -12.07
C SER A 146 31.43 15.70 -12.03
N GLU A 147 32.11 15.07 -11.07
CA GLU A 147 32.07 13.60 -10.89
C GLU A 147 30.66 13.09 -10.58
N VAL A 148 29.94 13.81 -9.72
CA VAL A 148 28.53 13.48 -9.40
C VAL A 148 27.68 13.52 -10.66
N ARG A 149 27.80 14.60 -11.47
CA ARG A 149 27.02 14.75 -12.69
C ARG A 149 27.28 13.61 -13.67
N GLU A 150 28.54 13.25 -13.89
CA GLU A 150 28.90 12.15 -14.78
C GLU A 150 28.37 10.81 -14.27
N ALA A 151 28.47 10.54 -12.97
CA ALA A 151 27.97 9.31 -12.37
C ALA A 151 26.45 9.18 -12.49
N LEU A 152 25.71 10.27 -12.21
CA LEU A 152 24.26 10.33 -12.40
C LEU A 152 23.87 10.14 -13.87
N GLN A 153 24.60 10.74 -14.82
CA GLN A 153 24.35 10.56 -16.25
C GLN A 153 24.60 9.12 -16.72
N ARG A 154 25.61 8.43 -16.17
CA ARG A 154 25.84 7.00 -16.44
C ARG A 154 24.67 6.16 -15.93
N ALA A 155 24.24 6.37 -14.69
CA ALA A 155 23.11 5.65 -14.11
C ALA A 155 21.78 5.92 -14.84
N HIS A 156 21.55 7.17 -15.28
CA HIS A 156 20.38 7.49 -16.09
C HIS A 156 20.42 6.77 -17.45
N ARG A 157 21.59 6.73 -18.10
CA ARG A 157 21.77 6.00 -19.37
C ARG A 157 21.62 4.48 -19.23
N SER A 158 21.90 3.91 -18.06
CA SER A 158 21.67 2.48 -17.80
C SER A 158 20.21 2.13 -17.52
N GLY A 159 19.30 3.11 -17.52
CA GLY A 159 17.85 2.88 -17.40
C GLY A 159 17.26 3.24 -16.04
N LEU A 160 18.06 3.63 -15.04
CA LEU A 160 17.53 4.03 -13.73
C LEU A 160 16.79 5.37 -13.82
N ARG A 161 15.64 5.45 -13.14
CA ARG A 161 14.74 6.64 -13.17
C ARG A 161 14.38 7.17 -11.78
N SER A 162 14.69 6.43 -10.72
CA SER A 162 14.50 6.89 -9.35
C SER A 162 15.83 6.98 -8.61
N VAL A 163 16.01 8.03 -7.81
CA VAL A 163 17.23 8.27 -7.02
C VAL A 163 16.88 8.55 -5.56
N ALA A 164 17.58 7.88 -4.65
CA ALA A 164 17.63 8.21 -3.23
C ALA A 164 19.01 8.79 -2.89
N VAL A 165 19.05 10.03 -2.41
CA VAL A 165 20.29 10.68 -1.97
C VAL A 165 20.34 10.67 -0.45
N VAL A 166 21.36 10.01 0.09
CA VAL A 166 21.54 9.78 1.54
C VAL A 166 22.99 10.10 1.92
N LEU A 167 23.23 11.31 2.39
CA LEU A 167 24.55 11.75 2.88
C LEU A 167 24.58 11.87 4.40
N MET A 168 25.75 11.62 4.98
CA MET A 168 26.08 11.87 6.38
C MET A 168 25.78 13.33 6.75
N HIS A 169 25.16 13.52 7.91
CA HIS A 169 24.81 14.83 8.48
C HIS A 169 23.96 15.76 7.60
N ALA A 170 23.32 15.24 6.54
CA ALA A 170 22.42 16.03 5.69
C ALA A 170 21.20 16.60 6.43
N TRP A 171 20.76 15.93 7.51
CA TRP A 171 19.73 16.43 8.43
C TRP A 171 20.13 17.75 9.13
N ARG A 172 21.44 18.03 9.21
CA ARG A 172 22.01 19.23 9.84
C ARG A 172 22.38 20.29 8.80
N ASN A 173 23.06 19.88 7.72
CA ASN A 173 23.38 20.74 6.60
C ASN A 173 23.02 20.03 5.27
N PRO A 174 21.92 20.43 4.62
CA PRO A 174 21.41 19.74 3.44
C PRO A 174 22.10 20.16 2.12
N ALA A 175 23.10 21.05 2.15
CA ALA A 175 23.63 21.71 0.96
C ALA A 175 24.09 20.72 -0.13
N HIS A 176 24.81 19.65 0.25
CA HIS A 176 25.27 18.63 -0.70
C HIS A 176 24.11 17.82 -1.28
N GLU A 177 23.18 17.34 -0.44
CA GLU A 177 22.01 16.60 -0.94
C GLU A 177 21.16 17.46 -1.87
N ALA A 178 20.94 18.73 -1.53
CA ALA A 178 20.19 19.66 -2.37
C ALA A 178 20.88 19.92 -3.71
N ALA A 179 22.22 20.00 -3.72
CA ALA A 179 23.00 20.14 -4.96
C ALA A 179 22.88 18.89 -5.85
N ILE A 180 23.06 17.70 -5.28
CA ILE A 180 22.89 16.43 -5.99
C ILE A 180 21.47 16.31 -6.53
N GLY A 181 20.46 16.69 -5.73
CA GLY A 181 19.06 16.65 -6.13
C GLY A 181 18.76 17.51 -7.35
N ARG A 182 19.30 18.74 -7.40
CA ARG A 182 19.19 19.60 -8.58
C ARG A 182 19.87 18.98 -9.80
N LEU A 183 21.07 18.43 -9.66
CA LEU A 183 21.78 17.76 -10.76
C LEU A 183 20.97 16.57 -11.31
N ALA A 184 20.39 15.75 -10.43
CA ALA A 184 19.58 14.61 -10.84
C ALA A 184 18.32 15.08 -11.59
N ALA A 185 17.64 16.12 -11.11
CA ALA A 185 16.50 16.71 -11.81
C ALA A 185 16.90 17.27 -13.19
N ASP A 186 18.01 18.01 -13.28
CA ASP A 186 18.53 18.57 -14.55
C ASP A 186 18.87 17.47 -15.58
N ILE A 187 19.34 16.31 -15.12
CA ILE A 187 19.64 15.15 -15.98
C ILE A 187 18.36 14.47 -16.49
N GLY A 188 17.24 14.67 -15.81
CA GLY A 188 15.94 14.12 -16.21
C GLY A 188 15.47 12.92 -15.37
N PHE A 189 16.00 12.72 -14.16
CA PHE A 189 15.42 11.74 -13.24
C PHE A 189 14.01 12.22 -12.82
N PRO A 190 12.92 11.47 -13.14
CA PRO A 190 11.57 11.87 -12.79
C PRO A 190 11.31 11.88 -11.28
N TYR A 191 12.07 11.11 -10.51
CA TYR A 191 11.92 11.04 -9.06
C TYR A 191 13.26 11.08 -8.33
N VAL A 192 13.34 11.97 -7.34
CA VAL A 192 14.52 12.18 -6.50
C VAL A 192 14.09 12.37 -5.05
N ALA A 193 14.36 11.37 -4.20
CA ALA A 193 14.22 11.50 -2.75
C ALA A 193 15.52 12.02 -2.13
N LEU A 194 15.39 13.02 -1.26
CA LEU A 194 16.50 13.58 -0.50
C LEU A 194 16.29 13.27 0.98
N SER A 195 17.27 12.64 1.61
CA SER A 195 17.09 12.11 2.95
C SER A 195 16.78 13.17 4.01
N HIS A 196 17.32 14.37 3.87
CA HIS A 196 17.00 15.51 4.73
C HIS A 196 15.55 16.03 4.58
N ARG A 197 14.83 15.68 3.51
CA ARG A 197 13.42 16.02 3.33
C ARG A 197 12.51 14.85 3.71
N THR A 198 12.92 13.64 3.35
CA THR A 198 12.13 12.42 3.55
C THR A 198 12.09 12.00 5.03
N SER A 199 13.22 12.03 5.73
CA SER A 199 13.33 11.66 7.15
C SER A 199 14.50 12.40 7.80
N PRO A 200 14.33 13.66 8.28
CA PRO A 200 15.40 14.52 8.79
C PRO A 200 15.92 14.10 10.18
N THR A 201 16.29 12.83 10.35
CA THR A 201 16.81 12.29 11.60
C THR A 201 18.33 12.12 11.55
N ILE A 202 19.00 12.07 12.71
CA ILE A 202 20.45 11.81 12.77
C ILE A 202 20.83 10.39 12.31
N ARG A 203 19.91 9.43 12.43
CA ARG A 203 20.12 7.99 12.22
C ARG A 203 20.31 7.65 10.73
N LEU A 204 21.56 7.57 10.25
CA LEU A 204 21.86 7.33 8.83
C LEU A 204 21.16 6.09 8.25
N VAL A 205 21.17 4.95 8.96
CA VAL A 205 20.60 3.70 8.45
C VAL A 205 19.07 3.80 8.34
N SER A 206 18.35 4.13 9.42
CA SER A 206 16.89 4.28 9.36
C SER A 206 16.47 5.39 8.39
N ARG A 207 17.15 6.54 8.39
CA ARG A 207 16.92 7.64 7.42
C ARG A 207 17.12 7.17 5.99
N GLY A 208 18.21 6.45 5.73
CA GLY A 208 18.55 5.92 4.42
C GLY A 208 17.52 4.91 3.93
N ASN A 209 17.13 3.96 4.78
CA ASN A 209 16.09 2.98 4.45
C ASN A 209 14.75 3.65 4.11
N THR A 210 14.30 4.64 4.90
CA THR A 210 13.07 5.39 4.59
C THR A 210 13.21 6.14 3.26
N THR A 211 14.37 6.73 2.98
CA THR A 211 14.60 7.50 1.73
C THR A 211 14.62 6.61 0.49
N VAL A 212 15.28 5.46 0.58
CA VAL A 212 15.28 4.46 -0.49
C VAL A 212 13.89 3.89 -0.71
N LEU A 213 13.18 3.55 0.37
CA LEU A 213 11.80 3.09 0.30
C LEU A 213 10.89 4.10 -0.40
N ASP A 214 11.01 5.37 -0.05
CA ASP A 214 10.21 6.44 -0.66
C ASP A 214 10.51 6.58 -2.16
N ALA A 215 11.79 6.51 -2.55
CA ALA A 215 12.22 6.49 -3.95
C ALA A 215 11.76 5.26 -4.73
N TYR A 216 11.71 4.11 -4.06
CA TYR A 216 11.27 2.86 -4.63
C TYR A 216 9.75 2.84 -4.87
N LEU A 217 8.95 3.40 -3.94
CA LEU A 217 7.50 3.30 -3.97
C LEU A 217 6.79 4.50 -4.60
N SER A 218 7.31 5.72 -4.43
CA SER A 218 6.63 6.93 -4.89
C SER A 218 6.28 6.92 -6.37
N PRO A 219 7.14 6.46 -7.30
CA PRO A 219 6.79 6.39 -8.72
C PRO A 219 5.57 5.49 -8.99
N VAL A 220 5.47 4.35 -8.29
CA VAL A 220 4.33 3.42 -8.40
C VAL A 220 3.06 4.09 -7.88
N VAL A 221 3.13 4.69 -6.70
CA VAL A 221 2.01 5.40 -6.07
C VAL A 221 1.54 6.57 -6.93
N ARG A 222 2.46 7.34 -7.54
CA ARG A 222 2.11 8.47 -8.43
C ARG A 222 1.40 8.02 -9.67
N ARG A 223 1.93 7.03 -10.38
CA ARG A 223 1.25 6.47 -11.56
C ARG A 223 -0.17 6.01 -11.24
N HIS A 224 -0.39 5.46 -10.04
CA HIS A 224 -1.71 5.05 -9.60
C HIS A 224 -2.65 6.24 -9.34
N VAL A 225 -2.19 7.23 -8.55
CA VAL A 225 -2.94 8.45 -8.25
C VAL A 225 -3.28 9.22 -9.51
N ASP A 226 -2.32 9.44 -10.41
CA ASP A 226 -2.48 10.20 -11.64
C ASP A 226 -3.49 9.54 -12.57
N ARG A 227 -3.42 8.20 -12.70
CA ARG A 227 -4.39 7.43 -13.49
C ARG A 227 -5.80 7.55 -12.92
N PHE A 228 -5.94 7.44 -11.60
CA PHE A 228 -7.24 7.58 -10.95
C PHE A 228 -7.80 8.99 -11.11
N ALA A 229 -6.98 10.02 -10.87
CA ALA A 229 -7.38 11.42 -11.04
C ALA A 229 -7.80 11.74 -12.48
N ALA A 230 -7.06 11.25 -13.48
CA ALA A 230 -7.40 11.43 -14.89
C ALA A 230 -8.70 10.70 -15.28
N GLY A 231 -8.88 9.46 -14.79
CA GLY A 231 -10.10 8.70 -15.01
C GLY A 231 -11.32 9.35 -14.34
N LEU A 232 -11.17 9.84 -13.11
CA LEU A 232 -12.20 10.56 -12.39
C LEU A 232 -12.56 11.86 -13.12
N GLY A 233 -11.57 12.65 -13.54
CA GLY A 233 -11.80 13.87 -14.32
C GLY A 233 -12.58 13.62 -15.62
N THR A 234 -12.26 12.52 -16.33
CA THR A 234 -13.00 12.12 -17.54
C THR A 234 -14.46 11.76 -17.22
N SER A 235 -14.68 11.01 -16.14
CA SER A 235 -16.04 10.64 -15.69
C SER A 235 -16.85 11.86 -15.28
N LEU A 236 -16.25 12.80 -14.54
CA LEU A 236 -16.89 14.06 -14.13
C LEU A 236 -17.28 14.92 -15.33
N GLN A 237 -16.40 15.05 -16.32
CA GLN A 237 -16.69 15.79 -17.55
C GLN A 237 -17.85 15.18 -18.33
N ARG A 238 -17.90 13.84 -18.45
CA ARG A 238 -19.03 13.13 -19.07
C ARG A 238 -20.34 13.33 -18.31
N ALA A 239 -20.26 13.45 -16.99
CA ALA A 239 -21.39 13.77 -16.12
C ALA A 239 -21.77 15.27 -16.12
N GLY A 240 -21.11 16.11 -16.93
CA GLY A 240 -21.41 17.53 -17.04
C GLY A 240 -20.81 18.41 -15.93
N GLN A 241 -20.01 17.84 -15.02
CA GLN A 241 -19.30 18.59 -13.99
C GLN A 241 -18.02 19.20 -14.56
N ARG A 242 -17.92 20.54 -14.54
CA ARG A 242 -16.75 21.29 -15.02
C ARG A 242 -15.70 21.52 -13.95
N GLU A 243 -16.12 21.71 -12.70
CA GLU A 243 -15.22 21.98 -11.58
C GLU A 243 -14.64 20.68 -11.02
N PRO A 244 -13.33 20.64 -10.69
CA PRO A 244 -12.71 19.47 -10.10
C PRO A 244 -13.28 19.18 -8.71
N CYS A 245 -13.50 17.91 -8.38
CA CYS A 245 -13.86 17.50 -7.03
C CYS A 245 -12.62 17.50 -6.10
N ARG A 246 -12.83 17.59 -4.79
CA ARG A 246 -11.75 17.41 -3.81
C ARG A 246 -11.34 15.94 -3.75
N LEU A 247 -10.15 15.63 -4.26
CA LEU A 247 -9.57 14.29 -4.16
C LEU A 247 -8.55 14.25 -3.02
N SER A 248 -8.76 13.35 -2.06
CA SER A 248 -7.89 13.18 -0.90
C SER A 248 -7.52 11.71 -0.69
N PHE A 249 -6.31 11.47 -0.20
CA PHE A 249 -5.75 10.15 0.07
C PHE A 249 -5.45 9.98 1.55
N MET A 250 -5.79 8.81 2.09
CA MET A 250 -5.45 8.42 3.46
C MET A 250 -3.95 8.19 3.58
N GLN A 251 -3.33 8.68 4.64
CA GLN A 251 -1.92 8.49 4.95
C GLN A 251 -1.74 7.50 6.11
N SER A 252 -0.53 6.96 6.26
CA SER A 252 -0.15 6.01 7.31
C SER A 252 -0.40 6.49 8.76
N HIS A 253 -0.47 7.81 8.97
CA HIS A 253 -0.72 8.43 10.27
C HIS A 253 -2.22 8.69 10.54
N GLY A 254 -3.10 8.29 9.62
CA GLY A 254 -4.55 8.41 9.72
C GLY A 254 -5.15 9.73 9.25
N GLY A 255 -4.32 10.67 8.78
CA GLY A 255 -4.79 11.92 8.17
C GLY A 255 -4.98 11.81 6.65
N LEU A 256 -5.63 12.82 6.08
CA LEU A 256 -5.85 12.95 4.64
C LEU A 256 -4.89 13.97 4.04
N THR A 257 -4.41 13.69 2.82
CA THR A 257 -3.62 14.63 2.00
C THR A 257 -4.16 14.70 0.58
N ASP A 258 -3.81 15.73 -0.17
CA ASP A 258 -4.16 15.81 -1.58
C ASP A 258 -3.32 14.84 -2.44
N ALA A 259 -3.66 14.75 -3.73
CA ALA A 259 -2.92 13.93 -4.68
C ALA A 259 -1.41 14.26 -4.73
N ALA A 260 -1.05 15.53 -4.62
CA ALA A 260 0.33 16.02 -4.73
C ALA A 260 1.17 15.81 -3.45
N GLY A 261 0.51 15.67 -2.30
CA GLY A 261 1.12 15.41 -0.99
C GLY A 261 1.20 13.93 -0.61
N PHE A 262 0.48 13.05 -1.30
CA PHE A 262 0.58 11.60 -1.05
C PHE A 262 1.98 11.08 -1.45
N GLY A 263 2.49 9.96 -0.96
CA GLY A 263 3.88 9.59 -1.23
C GLY A 263 4.13 8.13 -0.99
N GLY A 264 5.24 7.60 -1.51
CA GLY A 264 5.61 6.19 -1.33
C GLY A 264 5.63 5.83 0.15
N LYS A 265 6.38 6.60 0.95
CA LYS A 265 6.47 6.40 2.40
C LYS A 265 5.13 6.57 3.14
N ASP A 266 4.32 7.55 2.73
CA ASP A 266 3.07 7.92 3.40
C ASP A 266 1.87 7.04 2.98
N SER A 267 2.06 6.21 1.95
CA SER A 267 1.06 5.25 1.48
C SER A 267 1.07 3.93 2.25
N LEU A 268 2.16 3.61 2.95
CA LEU A 268 2.31 2.36 3.69
C LEU A 268 1.29 2.26 4.80
N LEU A 269 0.57 1.14 4.90
CA LEU A 269 -0.43 0.90 5.94
C LEU A 269 -1.54 1.99 6.03
N SER A 270 -1.78 2.74 4.94
CA SER A 270 -2.80 3.81 4.93
C SER A 270 -4.23 3.28 5.08
N GLY A 271 -4.56 2.12 4.49
CA GLY A 271 -5.86 1.46 4.66
C GLY A 271 -6.15 1.11 6.14
N PRO A 272 -5.30 0.29 6.78
CA PRO A 272 -5.44 -0.06 8.19
C PRO A 272 -5.54 1.15 9.13
N ALA A 273 -4.78 2.23 8.86
CA ALA A 273 -4.87 3.46 9.64
C ALA A 273 -6.29 4.07 9.62
N GLY A 274 -6.94 4.09 8.46
CA GLY A 274 -8.34 4.53 8.34
C GLY A 274 -9.32 3.65 9.11
N GLY A 275 -9.13 2.33 9.03
CA GLY A 275 -9.94 1.34 9.77
C GLY A 275 -9.84 1.53 11.28
N ILE A 276 -8.63 1.76 11.80
CA ILE A 276 -8.40 2.01 13.24
C ILE A 276 -9.06 3.31 13.69
N ILE A 277 -8.93 4.41 12.93
CA ILE A 277 -9.62 5.66 13.26
C ILE A 277 -11.14 5.46 13.32
N GLY A 278 -11.70 4.72 12.35
CA GLY A 278 -13.11 4.36 12.34
C GLY A 278 -13.53 3.50 13.54
N ALA A 279 -12.70 2.51 13.90
CA ALA A 279 -12.94 1.64 15.05
C ALA A 279 -12.89 2.42 16.38
N ILE A 280 -11.92 3.31 16.55
CA ILE A 280 -11.79 4.18 17.73
C ILE A 280 -13.02 5.09 17.84
N GLU A 281 -13.42 5.75 16.77
CA GLU A 281 -14.57 6.65 16.80
C GLU A 281 -15.87 5.90 17.10
N SER A 282 -16.06 4.72 16.50
CA SER A 282 -17.21 3.85 16.77
C SER A 282 -17.23 3.35 18.22
N ALA A 283 -16.08 2.96 18.76
CA ALA A 283 -15.94 2.52 20.14
C ALA A 283 -16.24 3.65 21.13
N ARG A 284 -15.72 4.86 20.89
CA ARG A 284 -16.00 6.05 21.71
C ARG A 284 -17.49 6.39 21.72
N GLN A 285 -18.16 6.30 20.57
CA GLN A 285 -19.61 6.50 20.50
C GLN A 285 -20.40 5.44 21.27
N ALA A 286 -19.88 4.22 21.36
CA ALA A 286 -20.44 3.14 22.17
C ALA A 286 -20.02 3.20 23.66
N GLY A 287 -19.22 4.19 24.07
CA GLY A 287 -18.76 4.36 25.45
C GLY A 287 -17.55 3.49 25.84
N PHE A 288 -16.83 2.93 24.86
CA PHE A 288 -15.60 2.18 25.10
C PHE A 288 -14.37 3.06 24.84
N GLU A 289 -13.46 3.13 25.81
CA GLU A 289 -12.20 3.89 25.71
C GLU A 289 -10.98 2.99 25.48
N GLU A 290 -11.19 1.67 25.53
CA GLU A 290 -10.16 0.64 25.35
C GLU A 290 -10.66 -0.40 24.35
N ILE A 291 -9.91 -0.62 23.26
CA ILE A 291 -10.24 -1.62 22.23
C ILE A 291 -9.00 -2.30 21.67
N VAL A 292 -9.20 -3.53 21.21
CA VAL A 292 -8.29 -4.20 20.28
C VAL A 292 -9.03 -4.32 18.95
N SER A 293 -8.52 -3.67 17.91
CA SER A 293 -9.06 -3.82 16.56
C SER A 293 -8.54 -5.10 15.93
N PHE A 294 -9.40 -5.77 15.16
CA PHE A 294 -9.04 -6.94 14.36
C PHE A 294 -9.68 -6.79 12.98
N ASP A 295 -8.86 -6.48 11.98
CA ASP A 295 -9.29 -6.35 10.59
C ASP A 295 -8.63 -7.44 9.74
N MET A 296 -9.42 -8.41 9.27
CA MET A 296 -8.94 -9.50 8.44
C MET A 296 -9.47 -9.35 7.01
N GLY A 297 -8.56 -9.03 6.10
CA GLY A 297 -8.83 -8.99 4.67
C GLY A 297 -8.60 -10.33 3.99
N GLY A 298 -8.48 -10.30 2.66
CA GLY A 298 -8.13 -11.49 1.88
C GLY A 298 -6.64 -11.84 1.92
N THR A 299 -5.74 -10.92 2.23
CA THR A 299 -4.28 -11.18 2.18
C THR A 299 -3.61 -11.05 3.54
N SER A 300 -4.07 -10.12 4.38
CA SER A 300 -3.47 -9.81 5.67
C SER A 300 -4.53 -9.65 6.76
N THR A 301 -4.06 -9.68 8.00
CA THR A 301 -4.80 -9.31 9.19
C THR A 301 -4.04 -8.20 9.90
N ASP A 302 -4.73 -7.11 10.20
CA ASP A 302 -4.21 -5.93 10.86
C ASP A 302 -4.83 -5.79 12.26
N VAL A 303 -3.98 -5.70 13.28
CA VAL A 303 -4.37 -5.61 14.69
C VAL A 303 -3.77 -4.35 15.30
N ALA A 304 -4.57 -3.60 16.06
CA ALA A 304 -4.09 -2.45 16.80
C ALA A 304 -4.75 -2.39 18.19
N HIS A 305 -4.04 -1.76 19.11
CA HIS A 305 -4.50 -1.52 20.47
C HIS A 305 -4.75 -0.02 20.66
N TYR A 306 -5.85 0.31 21.33
CA TYR A 306 -6.18 1.66 21.74
C TYR A 306 -6.61 1.63 23.20
N ALA A 307 -5.96 2.47 24.03
CA ALA A 307 -6.32 2.67 25.44
C ALA A 307 -6.27 4.16 25.76
N GLY A 308 -7.32 4.88 25.38
CA GLY A 308 -7.45 6.34 25.56
C GLY A 308 -6.60 7.21 24.62
N THR A 309 -5.45 6.73 24.15
CA THR A 309 -4.57 7.45 23.20
C THR A 309 -4.19 6.59 22.00
N ILE A 310 -4.02 7.23 20.84
CA ILE A 310 -3.55 6.54 19.62
C ILE A 310 -2.07 6.23 19.81
N GLU A 311 -1.74 4.95 19.95
CA GLU A 311 -0.37 4.47 20.01
C GLU A 311 0.34 4.73 18.67
N ARG A 312 1.54 5.30 18.74
CA ARG A 312 2.37 5.59 17.57
C ARG A 312 3.73 4.96 17.75
N THR A 313 4.28 4.47 16.65
CA THR A 313 5.69 4.07 16.57
C THR A 313 6.42 4.94 15.56
N GLU A 314 7.67 5.26 15.85
CA GLU A 314 8.55 5.99 14.95
C GLU A 314 9.45 5.05 14.12
N GLU A 315 9.62 3.80 14.56
CA GLU A 315 10.33 2.77 13.82
C GLU A 315 9.45 1.53 13.65
N CYS A 316 9.40 1.01 12.43
CA CYS A 316 8.75 -0.26 12.16
C CYS A 316 9.59 -1.08 11.17
N ASP A 317 9.35 -2.39 11.17
CA ASP A 317 9.86 -3.29 10.15
C ASP A 317 8.71 -3.60 9.18
N VAL A 318 8.88 -3.25 7.91
CA VAL A 318 7.94 -3.61 6.85
C VAL A 318 8.69 -4.42 5.81
N ALA A 319 8.29 -5.68 5.64
CA ALA A 319 8.90 -6.61 4.69
C ALA A 319 10.44 -6.77 4.88
N GLY A 320 10.90 -6.81 6.13
CA GLY A 320 12.33 -6.96 6.48
C GLY A 320 13.14 -5.67 6.38
N ILE A 321 12.49 -4.52 6.24
CA ILE A 321 13.11 -3.21 6.08
C ILE A 321 12.69 -2.31 7.23
N ARG A 322 13.69 -1.92 8.03
CA ARG A 322 13.48 -0.98 9.13
C ARG A 322 13.38 0.44 8.60
N VAL A 323 12.24 1.08 8.81
CA VAL A 323 11.93 2.44 8.35
C VAL A 323 11.60 3.33 9.54
N HIS A 324 11.95 4.61 9.42
CA HIS A 324 11.62 5.64 10.39
C HIS A 324 10.53 6.57 9.85
N LEU A 325 9.30 6.34 10.26
CA LEU A 325 8.09 7.07 9.85
C LEU A 325 7.14 7.15 11.06
N PRO A 326 6.44 8.28 11.29
CA PRO A 326 5.40 8.34 12.29
C PRO A 326 4.21 7.52 11.82
N LEU A 327 3.99 6.36 12.45
CA LEU A 327 2.95 5.40 12.09
C LEU A 327 2.06 5.14 13.30
N MET A 328 0.80 4.78 13.06
CA MET A 328 0.02 4.11 14.10
C MET A 328 0.68 2.76 14.44
N ALA A 329 0.62 2.35 15.70
CA ALA A 329 1.11 1.05 16.13
C ALA A 329 0.17 -0.06 15.64
N ILE A 330 0.39 -0.50 14.41
CA ILE A 330 -0.38 -1.56 13.74
C ILE A 330 0.53 -2.79 13.59
N HIS A 331 0.01 -3.94 14.01
CA HIS A 331 0.62 -5.24 13.78
C HIS A 331 -0.07 -5.93 12.61
N THR A 332 0.66 -6.08 11.51
CA THR A 332 0.18 -6.80 10.32
C THR A 332 0.72 -8.23 10.31
N ILE A 333 -0.18 -9.19 10.12
CA ILE A 333 0.12 -10.61 9.93
C ILE A 333 -0.25 -10.98 8.49
N ALA A 334 0.65 -11.69 7.79
CA ALA A 334 0.41 -12.20 6.43
C ALA A 334 -0.53 -13.44 6.44
N ALA A 335 -1.74 -13.24 6.97
CA ALA A 335 -2.79 -14.24 7.02
C ALA A 335 -4.13 -13.56 6.73
N GLY A 336 -4.91 -14.09 5.79
CA GLY A 336 -6.18 -13.54 5.34
C GLY A 336 -7.09 -14.61 4.73
N GLY A 337 -8.25 -14.21 4.21
CA GLY A 337 -9.21 -15.11 3.58
C GLY A 337 -8.67 -15.84 2.34
N GLY A 338 -7.71 -15.26 1.63
CA GLY A 338 -7.03 -15.81 0.47
C GLY A 338 -5.74 -16.57 0.82
N SER A 339 -5.38 -16.71 2.09
CA SER A 339 -4.20 -17.50 2.47
C SER A 339 -4.38 -18.96 2.05
N LEU A 340 -3.38 -19.49 1.34
CA LEU A 340 -3.43 -20.82 0.75
C LEU A 340 -3.43 -21.90 1.83
N LEU A 341 -4.26 -22.92 1.63
CA LEU A 341 -4.27 -24.15 2.42
C LEU A 341 -3.45 -25.19 1.66
N ARG A 342 -2.39 -25.71 2.29
CA ARG A 342 -1.52 -26.74 1.70
C ARG A 342 -1.20 -27.83 2.71
N PHE A 343 -1.01 -29.03 2.20
CA PHE A 343 -0.38 -30.12 2.94
C PHE A 343 1.04 -30.32 2.40
N ASP A 344 2.03 -30.37 3.30
CA ASP A 344 3.45 -30.47 2.92
C ASP A 344 4.00 -31.91 2.99
N GLY A 345 3.11 -32.90 3.12
CA GLY A 345 3.47 -34.30 3.36
C GLY A 345 3.52 -34.69 4.83
N GLY A 346 3.48 -33.74 5.77
CA GLY A 346 3.43 -34.03 7.21
C GLY A 346 2.38 -33.24 7.99
N ARG A 347 2.14 -31.97 7.65
CA ARG A 347 1.17 -31.10 8.32
C ARG A 347 0.44 -30.20 7.36
N TYR A 348 -0.73 -29.76 7.79
CA TYR A 348 -1.44 -28.67 7.15
C TYR A 348 -0.78 -27.33 7.48
N ARG A 349 -0.64 -26.47 6.47
CA ARG A 349 -0.15 -25.10 6.60
C ARG A 349 -1.14 -24.14 5.96
N VAL A 350 -1.17 -22.94 6.52
CA VAL A 350 -1.97 -21.81 6.03
C VAL A 350 -1.02 -20.64 5.75
N GLY A 351 -0.98 -20.17 4.51
CA GLY A 351 -0.09 -19.10 4.08
C GLY A 351 1.41 -19.45 4.20
N PRO A 352 2.30 -18.44 4.10
CA PRO A 352 2.02 -17.00 3.99
C PRO A 352 1.52 -16.57 2.60
N GLU A 353 1.60 -17.41 1.57
CA GLU A 353 1.12 -17.07 0.23
C GLU A 353 -0.41 -16.85 0.21
N SER A 354 -0.85 -15.91 -0.65
CA SER A 354 -2.27 -15.57 -0.84
C SER A 354 -2.67 -15.70 -2.31
N ALA A 355 -3.92 -16.09 -2.57
CA ALA A 355 -4.52 -16.17 -3.89
C ALA A 355 -5.09 -14.81 -4.39
N GLY A 356 -5.14 -13.79 -3.53
CA GLY A 356 -5.62 -12.44 -3.88
C GLY A 356 -7.09 -12.41 -4.35
N ALA A 357 -7.42 -11.46 -5.24
CA ALA A 357 -8.74 -11.40 -5.92
C ALA A 357 -8.78 -12.24 -7.21
N HIS A 358 -7.63 -12.46 -7.82
CA HIS A 358 -7.48 -13.13 -9.11
C HIS A 358 -6.20 -13.99 -9.11
N PRO A 359 -6.29 -15.32 -9.27
CA PRO A 359 -7.53 -16.08 -9.48
C PRO A 359 -8.43 -16.14 -8.23
N GLY A 360 -7.90 -15.84 -7.03
CA GLY A 360 -8.65 -15.91 -5.78
C GLY A 360 -8.89 -17.35 -5.28
N PRO A 361 -9.65 -17.53 -4.19
CA PRO A 361 -10.05 -18.85 -3.68
C PRO A 361 -10.84 -19.69 -4.70
N VAL A 362 -10.91 -21.01 -4.49
CA VAL A 362 -11.68 -21.94 -5.37
C VAL A 362 -13.11 -21.45 -5.59
N CYS A 363 -13.75 -21.01 -4.50
CA CYS A 363 -15.13 -20.53 -4.50
C CYS A 363 -15.38 -19.29 -5.39
N TYR A 364 -14.33 -18.61 -5.90
CA TYR A 364 -14.47 -17.44 -6.78
C TYR A 364 -14.72 -17.79 -8.25
N ARG A 365 -14.79 -19.09 -8.61
CA ARG A 365 -15.10 -19.59 -9.97
C ARG A 365 -14.05 -19.23 -11.02
N ARG A 366 -12.77 -19.14 -10.61
CA ARG A 366 -11.64 -18.71 -11.45
C ARG A 366 -10.46 -19.69 -11.48
N GLY A 367 -10.67 -20.92 -11.00
CA GLY A 367 -9.63 -21.96 -11.01
C GLY A 367 -8.47 -21.70 -10.04
N GLY A 368 -8.70 -20.94 -8.97
CA GLY A 368 -7.68 -20.69 -7.95
C GLY A 368 -7.56 -21.81 -6.91
N PRO A 369 -6.57 -21.71 -6.00
CA PRO A 369 -6.26 -22.75 -5.01
C PRO A 369 -7.19 -22.72 -3.78
N LEU A 370 -7.18 -23.79 -2.99
CA LEU A 370 -7.87 -23.83 -1.69
C LEU A 370 -7.30 -22.76 -0.74
N CYS A 371 -8.19 -21.96 -0.16
CA CYS A 371 -7.86 -20.87 0.74
C CYS A 371 -8.72 -20.89 2.02
N VAL A 372 -8.38 -20.04 3.00
CA VAL A 372 -9.16 -19.87 4.25
C VAL A 372 -10.65 -19.55 3.98
N THR A 373 -10.95 -18.77 2.94
CA THR A 373 -12.33 -18.47 2.52
C THR A 373 -13.07 -19.73 2.12
N ASP A 374 -12.42 -20.65 1.39
CA ASP A 374 -13.03 -21.92 1.00
C ASP A 374 -13.35 -22.77 2.24
N ALA A 375 -12.45 -22.81 3.23
CA ALA A 375 -12.73 -23.48 4.50
C ALA A 375 -13.96 -22.88 5.21
N ASN A 376 -14.08 -21.55 5.25
CA ASN A 376 -15.24 -20.87 5.83
C ASN A 376 -16.54 -21.13 5.05
N VAL A 377 -16.49 -21.26 3.73
CA VAL A 377 -17.64 -21.67 2.89
C VAL A 377 -18.01 -23.13 3.16
N MET A 378 -17.01 -24.02 3.27
CA MET A 378 -17.20 -25.46 3.53
C MET A 378 -17.93 -25.70 4.85
N VAL A 379 -17.50 -25.03 5.93
CA VAL A 379 -18.11 -25.15 7.26
C VAL A 379 -19.37 -24.29 7.45
N GLY A 380 -19.75 -23.48 6.46
CA GLY A 380 -20.95 -22.65 6.49
C GLY A 380 -20.84 -21.37 7.33
N LYS A 381 -19.62 -20.94 7.69
CA LYS A 381 -19.39 -19.62 8.32
C LYS A 381 -19.60 -18.47 7.32
N VAL A 382 -19.23 -18.71 6.06
CA VAL A 382 -19.54 -17.80 4.94
C VAL A 382 -20.64 -18.45 4.11
N HIS A 383 -21.78 -17.77 4.01
CA HIS A 383 -22.94 -18.27 3.28
C HIS A 383 -23.01 -17.63 1.87
N PRO A 384 -22.94 -18.42 0.78
CA PRO A 384 -22.92 -17.88 -0.59
C PRO A 384 -24.09 -16.94 -0.91
N ASP A 385 -25.28 -17.21 -0.37
CA ASP A 385 -26.48 -16.40 -0.66
C ASP A 385 -26.44 -14.97 -0.09
N PHE A 386 -25.65 -14.75 0.97
CA PHE A 386 -25.50 -13.43 1.60
C PHE A 386 -24.19 -12.75 1.21
N PHE A 387 -23.39 -13.38 0.35
CA PHE A 387 -22.13 -12.83 -0.14
C PHE A 387 -22.37 -12.06 -1.46
N PRO A 388 -21.63 -10.97 -1.73
CA PRO A 388 -21.72 -10.27 -3.01
C PRO A 388 -21.64 -11.20 -4.23
N ARG A 389 -22.60 -11.02 -5.15
CA ARG A 389 -22.67 -11.77 -6.41
C ARG A 389 -21.80 -11.09 -7.46
N VAL A 390 -20.49 -11.30 -7.34
CA VAL A 390 -19.47 -10.66 -8.19
C VAL A 390 -18.58 -11.67 -8.93
N PHE A 391 -18.99 -12.94 -8.96
CA PHE A 391 -18.17 -14.06 -9.47
C PHE A 391 -18.71 -14.63 -10.77
N GLY A 392 -17.95 -15.56 -11.36
CA GLY A 392 -18.28 -16.22 -12.62
C GLY A 392 -18.03 -15.34 -13.85
N PRO A 393 -18.26 -15.87 -15.06
CA PRO A 393 -17.91 -15.17 -16.32
C PRO A 393 -18.67 -13.86 -16.56
N SER A 394 -19.88 -13.74 -16.02
CA SER A 394 -20.72 -12.54 -16.13
C SER A 394 -20.57 -11.60 -14.92
N GLY A 395 -19.80 -11.99 -13.90
CA GLY A 395 -19.58 -11.16 -12.70
C GLY A 395 -20.82 -10.97 -11.83
N ASP A 396 -21.77 -11.90 -11.85
CA ASP A 396 -23.09 -11.81 -11.22
C ASP A 396 -23.48 -13.08 -10.42
N GLN A 397 -22.53 -14.01 -10.25
CA GLN A 397 -22.77 -15.29 -9.58
C GLN A 397 -22.32 -15.26 -8.11
N PRO A 398 -22.94 -16.08 -7.24
CA PRO A 398 -22.49 -16.26 -5.86
C PRO A 398 -21.24 -17.15 -5.80
N LEU A 399 -20.65 -17.24 -4.61
CA LEU A 399 -19.56 -18.19 -4.30
C LEU A 399 -19.95 -19.63 -4.69
N ASP A 400 -18.99 -20.39 -5.22
CA ASP A 400 -19.19 -21.78 -5.63
C ASP A 400 -18.89 -22.77 -4.52
N ARG A 401 -19.93 -23.18 -3.80
CA ARG A 401 -19.82 -24.17 -2.72
C ARG A 401 -19.48 -25.57 -3.23
N ASP A 402 -19.92 -25.93 -4.43
CA ASP A 402 -19.73 -27.30 -4.94
C ASP A 402 -18.29 -27.51 -5.39
N SER A 403 -17.70 -26.52 -6.06
CA SER A 403 -16.27 -26.52 -6.37
C SER A 403 -15.40 -26.62 -5.12
N VAL A 404 -15.77 -25.94 -4.03
CA VAL A 404 -15.09 -26.04 -2.73
C VAL A 404 -15.15 -27.47 -2.18
N ARG A 405 -16.33 -28.10 -2.20
CA ARG A 405 -16.50 -29.49 -1.72
C ARG A 405 -15.63 -30.47 -2.49
N ILE A 406 -15.60 -30.34 -3.82
CA ILE A 406 -14.78 -31.18 -4.69
C ILE A 406 -13.30 -30.99 -4.37
N ALA A 407 -12.84 -29.74 -4.23
CA ALA A 407 -11.44 -29.43 -3.94
C ALA A 407 -11.00 -29.99 -2.57
N PHE A 408 -11.83 -29.84 -1.52
CA PHE A 408 -11.52 -30.43 -0.21
C PHE A 408 -11.56 -31.96 -0.21
N ALA A 409 -12.44 -32.58 -1.00
CA ALA A 409 -12.45 -34.04 -1.16
C ALA A 409 -11.16 -34.53 -1.82
N GLY A 410 -10.65 -33.81 -2.83
CA GLY A 410 -9.35 -34.09 -3.45
C GLY A 410 -8.19 -33.97 -2.46
N LEU A 411 -8.15 -32.89 -1.68
CA LEU A 411 -7.12 -32.70 -0.66
C LEU A 411 -7.18 -33.79 0.44
N ALA A 412 -8.38 -34.19 0.86
CA ALA A 412 -8.54 -35.27 1.83
C ALA A 412 -8.06 -36.62 1.29
N ALA A 413 -8.30 -36.91 0.01
CA ALA A 413 -7.82 -38.13 -0.64
C ALA A 413 -6.28 -38.15 -0.74
N GLU A 414 -5.67 -37.05 -1.20
CA GLU A 414 -4.21 -36.89 -1.24
C GLU A 414 -3.57 -37.16 0.13
N ILE A 415 -4.19 -36.66 1.19
CA ILE A 415 -3.66 -36.81 2.54
C ILE A 415 -3.82 -38.24 3.03
N GLY A 416 -4.96 -38.88 2.77
CA GLY A 416 -5.14 -40.30 3.07
C GLY A 416 -4.12 -41.19 2.35
N GLU A 417 -3.76 -40.87 1.11
CA GLU A 417 -2.70 -41.59 0.39
C GLU A 417 -1.32 -41.43 1.06
N VAL A 418 -1.01 -40.26 1.60
CA VAL A 418 0.28 -39.98 2.25
C VAL A 418 0.33 -40.49 3.69
N THR A 419 -0.77 -40.42 4.44
CA THR A 419 -0.78 -40.72 5.88
C THR A 419 -1.26 -42.13 6.24
N GLY A 420 -1.87 -42.86 5.30
CA GLY A 420 -2.60 -44.11 5.56
C GLY A 420 -3.96 -43.85 6.19
#